data_AF-A0A8T1H0C8-F1
#
_entry.id   AF-A0A8T1H0C8-F1
#
_cell.length_a   1.000
_cell.length_b   1.000
_cell.length_c   1.000
_cell.angle_alpha   90.00
_cell.angle_beta   90.00
_cell.angle_gamma   90.00
#
_symmetry.space_group_name_H-M   'P 1'
#
loop_
_entity.id
_entity.type
_entity.pdbx_description
1 polymer ?
#
loop_
_entity_poly.entity_id
_entity_poly.type
_entity_poly.pdbx_seq_one_letter_code
_entity_poly.pdbx_strand_id
1 'polypeptide(L)'
;MRAHISKATKAKCVEKKVGICVIPGGLTPYLQAGNIGIYSSFKAKLSELINTWKLFDDVQYTRGGNPRLPSVERVASWVRSAWEAVWSASLSLLRGF
;
A
#
# COMPACT_ATOMS: atom_id res chain seq x y z
N MET A 1 18.23 -7.11 3.76
CA MET A 1 17.92 -5.85 3.04
C MET A 1 17.53 -4.78 4.06
N ARG A 2 18.34 -3.74 4.28
CA ARG A 2 18.10 -2.66 5.28
C ARG A 2 18.40 -1.28 4.67
N ALA A 3 17.97 -1.09 3.42
CA ALA A 3 18.30 0.08 2.61
C ALA A 3 17.92 1.41 3.31
N HIS A 4 16.77 1.44 3.99
CA HIS A 4 16.25 2.63 4.69
C HIS A 4 17.10 3.11 5.90
N ILE A 5 18.02 2.28 6.41
CA ILE A 5 19.00 2.70 7.46
C ILE A 5 20.43 2.79 6.94
N SER A 6 20.63 2.69 5.62
CA SER A 6 21.96 2.76 5.02
C SER A 6 22.63 4.12 5.29
N LYS A 7 23.97 4.15 5.27
CA LYS A 7 24.74 5.41 5.40
C LYS A 7 24.32 6.43 4.33
N ALA A 8 24.11 5.96 3.10
CA ALA A 8 23.68 6.80 1.97
C ALA A 8 22.30 7.41 2.22
N THR A 9 21.32 6.62 2.68
CA THR A 9 19.97 7.13 2.99
C THR A 9 20.00 8.14 4.13
N LYS A 10 20.73 7.86 5.21
CA LYS A 10 20.88 8.78 6.35
C LYS A 10 21.53 10.10 5.92
N ALA A 11 22.60 10.05 5.12
CA ALA A 11 23.26 11.24 4.60
C ALA A 11 22.31 12.11 3.77
N LYS A 12 21.48 11.49 2.90
CA LYS A 12 20.48 12.22 2.12
C LYS A 12 19.36 12.84 2.96
N CYS A 13 18.95 12.19 4.04
CA CYS A 13 17.98 12.79 4.96
C CYS A 13 18.58 13.98 5.72
N VAL A 14 19.85 13.91 6.14
CA VAL A 14 20.56 15.05 6.76
C VAL A 14 20.65 16.23 5.79
N GLU A 15 21.06 15.99 4.53
CA GLU A 15 21.11 17.00 3.46
C GLU A 15 19.75 17.70 3.28
N LYS A 16 18.66 16.92 3.34
CA LYS A 16 17.29 17.42 3.20
C LYS A 16 16.67 17.95 4.50
N LYS A 17 17.43 17.99 5.61
CA LYS A 17 16.93 18.38 6.95
C LYS A 17 15.72 17.55 7.41
N VAL A 18 15.67 16.28 7.03
CA VAL A 18 14.63 15.33 7.40
C VAL A 18 15.12 14.49 8.59
N GLY A 19 14.43 14.60 9.72
CA GLY A 19 14.62 13.69 10.84
C GLY A 19 14.16 12.28 10.49
N ILE A 20 14.98 11.27 10.79
CA ILE A 20 14.60 9.86 10.63
C ILE A 20 14.28 9.28 12.01
N CYS A 21 13.12 8.64 12.13
CA CYS A 21 12.78 7.74 13.24
C CYS A 21 12.75 6.30 12.72
N VAL A 22 13.54 5.41 13.31
CA VAL A 22 13.57 3.99 12.92
C VAL A 22 12.62 3.21 13.84
N ILE A 23 11.61 2.57 13.25
CA ILE A 23 10.70 1.70 13.97
C ILE A 23 11.35 0.32 14.13
N PRO A 24 11.46 -0.22 15.36
CA PRO A 24 11.96 -1.58 15.59
C PRO A 24 11.11 -2.64 14.87
N GLY A 25 11.73 -3.78 14.56
CA GLY A 25 11.04 -4.90 13.93
C GLY A 25 9.87 -5.38 14.80
N GLY A 26 8.75 -5.72 14.16
CA GLY A 26 7.52 -6.15 14.85
C GLY A 26 6.65 -5.01 15.38
N LEU A 27 7.15 -3.76 15.42
CA LEU A 27 6.40 -2.63 15.96
C LEU A 27 5.67 -1.78 14.91
N THR A 28 5.81 -2.07 13.63
CA THR A 28 5.11 -1.37 12.53
C THR A 28 3.59 -1.29 12.72
N PRO A 29 2.87 -2.33 13.18
CA PRO A 29 1.43 -2.25 13.42
C PRO A 29 1.02 -1.29 14.54
N TYR A 30 1.96 -0.90 15.42
CA TYR A 30 1.67 -0.14 16.64
C TYR A 30 2.24 1.28 16.62
N LEU A 31 3.40 1.48 15.96
CA LEU A 31 4.14 2.74 16.02
C LEU A 31 4.14 3.52 14.70
N GLN A 32 3.91 2.85 13.57
CA GLN A 32 3.95 3.53 12.28
C GLN A 32 2.56 4.07 11.93
N ALA A 33 2.33 5.36 12.19
CA ALA A 33 1.03 6.03 11.96
C ALA A 33 0.46 5.76 10.56
N GLY A 34 1.30 5.81 9.52
CA GLY A 34 0.87 5.50 8.15
C GLY A 34 0.36 4.07 7.99
N ASN A 35 0.92 3.10 8.71
CA ASN A 35 0.44 1.71 8.67
C ASN A 35 -0.90 1.55 9.40
N ILE A 36 -1.10 2.26 10.50
CA ILE A 36 -2.31 2.21 11.31
C ILE A 36 -3.46 2.92 10.60
N GLY A 37 -3.27 4.18 10.19
CA GLY A 37 -4.35 5.02 9.67
C GLY A 37 -4.59 4.87 8.18
N ILE A 38 -3.52 4.85 7.36
CA ILE A 38 -3.64 5.01 5.90
C ILE A 38 -3.60 3.65 5.20
N TYR A 39 -2.58 2.85 5.49
CA TYR A 39 -2.36 1.59 4.78
C TYR A 39 -3.39 0.52 5.15
N SER A 40 -4.03 0.59 6.32
CA SER A 40 -5.10 -0.34 6.68
C SER A 40 -6.28 -0.23 5.69
N SER A 41 -6.84 0.97 5.54
CA SER A 41 -7.95 1.24 4.62
C SER A 41 -7.57 1.02 3.16
N PHE A 42 -6.37 1.42 2.76
CA PHE A 42 -5.85 1.17 1.41
C PHE A 42 -5.76 -0.33 1.10
N LYS A 43 -5.16 -1.13 2.00
CA LYS A 43 -5.03 -2.58 1.83
C LYS A 43 -6.39 -3.28 1.82
N ALA A 44 -7.36 -2.79 2.62
CA ALA A 44 -8.71 -3.32 2.60
C ALA A 44 -9.35 -3.14 1.21
N LYS A 45 -9.29 -1.93 0.63
CA LYS A 45 -9.86 -1.68 -0.71
C LYS A 45 -9.13 -2.44 -1.81
N LEU A 46 -7.80 -2.50 -1.74
CA LEU A 46 -7.01 -3.28 -2.69
C LEU A 46 -7.35 -4.78 -2.62
N SER A 47 -7.58 -5.31 -1.42
CA SER A 47 -7.97 -6.71 -1.23
C SER A 47 -9.34 -7.01 -1.83
N GLU A 48 -10.30 -6.09 -1.70
CA GLU A 48 -11.61 -6.19 -2.36
C GLU A 48 -11.46 -6.29 -3.87
N LEU A 49 -10.71 -5.37 -4.49
CA LEU A 49 -10.47 -5.36 -5.95
C LEU A 49 -9.81 -6.65 -6.45
N ILE A 50 -8.82 -7.16 -5.70
CA ILE A 50 -8.14 -8.42 -6.02
C ILE A 50 -9.10 -9.60 -5.90
N ASN A 51 -9.94 -9.63 -4.87
CA ASN A 51 -10.90 -10.71 -4.66
C ASN A 51 -12.00 -10.69 -5.73
N THR A 52 -12.48 -9.51 -6.13
CA THR A 52 -13.42 -9.39 -7.26
C THR A 52 -12.76 -9.87 -8.55
N TRP A 53 -11.50 -9.49 -8.81
CA TRP A 53 -10.76 -9.98 -9.98
C TRP A 53 -10.69 -11.51 -10.02
N LYS A 54 -10.38 -12.17 -8.89
CA LYS A 54 -10.33 -13.64 -8.81
C LYS A 54 -11.64 -14.35 -9.16
N LEU A 55 -12.77 -13.65 -9.11
CA LEU A 55 -14.09 -14.18 -9.42
C LEU A 55 -14.51 -13.93 -10.88
N PHE A 56 -13.74 -13.18 -11.67
CA PHE A 56 -14.00 -12.96 -13.08
C PHE A 56 -13.40 -14.05 -13.97
N ASP A 57 -14.05 -14.32 -15.10
CA ASP A 57 -13.63 -15.32 -16.09
C ASP A 57 -12.34 -14.95 -16.84
N ASP A 58 -11.85 -13.71 -16.69
CA ASP A 58 -10.62 -13.25 -17.33
C ASP A 58 -9.35 -13.62 -16.56
N VAL A 59 -9.49 -14.29 -15.41
CA VAL A 59 -8.38 -14.88 -14.66
C VAL A 59 -7.79 -16.03 -15.46
N GLN A 60 -6.55 -15.85 -15.88
CA GLN A 60 -5.79 -16.93 -16.52
C GLN A 60 -5.20 -17.84 -15.45
N TYR A 61 -5.20 -19.15 -15.69
CA TYR A 61 -4.65 -20.13 -14.77
C TYR A 61 -3.36 -20.76 -15.29
N THR A 62 -2.48 -21.12 -14.37
CA THR A 62 -1.31 -21.95 -14.64
C THR A 62 -1.77 -23.40 -14.86
N ARG A 63 -0.90 -24.24 -15.46
CA ARG A 63 -1.18 -25.68 -15.59
C ARG A 63 -1.49 -26.36 -14.25
N GLY A 64 -0.96 -25.84 -13.15
CA GLY A 64 -1.20 -26.34 -11.80
C GLY A 64 -2.45 -25.77 -11.10
N GLY A 65 -3.31 -25.04 -11.83
CA GLY A 65 -4.57 -24.52 -11.27
C GLY A 65 -4.45 -23.25 -10.42
N ASN A 66 -3.25 -22.66 -10.30
CA ASN A 66 -3.08 -21.36 -9.62
C ASN A 66 -3.40 -20.20 -10.57
N PRO A 67 -4.05 -19.12 -10.11
CA PRO A 67 -4.19 -17.88 -10.87
C PRO A 67 -2.82 -17.35 -11.33
N ARG A 68 -2.71 -16.97 -12.59
CA ARG A 68 -1.54 -16.25 -13.13
C ARG A 68 -1.51 -14.85 -12.57
N LEU A 69 -0.32 -14.25 -12.53
CA LEU A 69 -0.20 -12.87 -12.10
C LEU A 69 -0.98 -11.96 -13.06
N PRO A 70 -1.74 -10.98 -12.53
CA PRO A 70 -2.32 -9.92 -13.35
C PRO A 70 -1.21 -9.06 -13.97
N SER A 71 -1.55 -8.37 -15.07
CA SER A 71 -0.61 -7.46 -15.71
C SER A 71 -0.28 -6.26 -14.81
N VAL A 72 0.86 -5.61 -15.05
CA VAL A 72 1.29 -4.43 -14.29
C VAL A 72 0.28 -3.31 -14.42
N GLU A 73 -0.30 -3.11 -15.61
CA GLU A 73 -1.29 -2.09 -15.91
C GLU A 73 -2.56 -2.29 -15.07
N ARG A 74 -2.98 -3.56 -14.93
CA ARG A 74 -4.14 -3.92 -14.12
C ARG A 74 -3.88 -3.73 -12.63
N VAL A 75 -2.69 -4.10 -12.14
CA VAL A 75 -2.32 -3.81 -10.74
C VAL A 75 -2.25 -2.30 -10.49
N ALA A 76 -1.70 -1.54 -11.43
CA ALA A 76 -1.60 -0.08 -11.33
C ALA A 76 -2.98 0.59 -11.27
N SER A 77 -3.95 0.10 -12.05
CA SER A 77 -5.32 0.62 -11.98
C SER A 77 -5.97 0.35 -10.63
N TRP A 78 -5.77 -0.84 -10.05
CA TRP A 78 -6.28 -1.14 -8.70
C TRP A 78 -5.64 -0.27 -7.62
N VAL A 79 -4.33 -0.04 -7.69
CA VAL A 79 -3.63 0.85 -6.76
C VAL A 79 -4.19 2.27 -6.85
N ARG A 80 -4.44 2.79 -8.07
CA ARG A 80 -5.07 4.10 -8.26
C ARG A 80 -6.47 4.13 -7.64
N SER A 81 -7.33 3.18 -7.99
CA SER A 81 -8.72 3.14 -7.49
C SER A 81 -8.79 2.98 -5.96
N ALA A 82 -7.88 2.20 -5.37
CA ALA A 82 -7.80 2.07 -3.91
C ALA A 82 -7.42 3.40 -3.24
N TRP A 83 -6.49 4.16 -3.82
CA TRP A 83 -6.12 5.49 -3.29
C TRP A 83 -7.26 6.50 -3.42
N GLU A 84 -7.94 6.54 -4.57
CA GLU A 84 -9.09 7.42 -4.81
C GLU A 84 -10.21 7.16 -3.78
N ALA A 85 -10.49 5.89 -3.48
CA ALA A 85 -11.49 5.52 -2.48
C ALA A 85 -11.12 5.99 -1.06
N VAL A 86 -9.85 5.79 -0.63
CA VAL A 86 -9.37 6.24 0.68
C VAL A 86 -9.42 7.77 0.79
N TRP A 87 -9.04 8.47 -0.28
CA TRP A 87 -9.05 9.93 -0.32
C TRP A 87 -10.47 10.50 -0.27
N SER A 88 -11.39 9.93 -1.06
CA SER A 88 -12.80 10.32 -1.06
C SER A 88 -13.44 10.16 0.32
N ALA A 89 -13.19 9.03 0.99
CA ALA A 89 -13.69 8.78 2.34
C ALA A 89 -13.10 9.75 3.38
N SER A 90 -11.84 10.15 3.21
CA SER A 90 -11.17 11.10 4.10
C SER A 90 -11.71 12.53 3.93
N LEU A 91 -11.99 12.95 2.69
CA LEU A 91 -12.60 14.25 2.39
C LEU A 91 -14.05 14.36 2.88
N SER A 92 -14.83 13.28 2.81
CA SER A 92 -16.20 13.28 3.34
C SER A 92 -16.24 13.47 4.86
N LEU A 93 -15.23 12.97 5.58
CA LEU A 93 -15.08 13.15 7.03
C LEU A 93 -14.72 14.60 7.41
N LEU A 94 -13.90 15.28 6.60
CA LEU A 94 -13.49 16.67 6.86
C LEU A 94 -14.55 17.71 6.45
N ARG A 95 -15.47 17.37 5.54
CA ARG A 95 -16.57 18.26 5.12
C ARG A 95 -17.80 18.19 6.04
N GLY A 96 -17.80 17.31 7.03
CA GLY A 96 -18.86 17.17 8.03
C GLY A 96 -18.63 17.96 9.33
N PHE A 97 -17.58 18.80 9.39
CA PHE A 97 -17.27 19.71 10.49
C PHE A 97 -17.35 21.16 10.03
#